data_AF-A0A925GIM2-F1
#
_entry.id   AF-A0A925GIM2-F1
#
_cell.length_a   1.000
_cell.length_b   1.000
_cell.length_c   1.000
_cell.angle_alpha   90.00
_cell.angle_beta   90.00
_cell.angle_gamma   90.00
#
_symmetry.space_group_name_H-M   'P 1'
#
loop_
_entity.id
_entity.type
_entity.pdbx_description
1 polymer ?
#
loop_
_entity_poly.entity_id
_entity_poly.type
_entity_poly.pdbx_seq_one_letter_code
_entity_poly.pdbx_strand_id
1 'polypeptide(L)' 'MEATITQQLWQLAAERNVTVLYACESGSRAWGFPSPDSDYDVRLVYAHSK' A
#
# COMPACT_ATOMS: atom_id res chain seq x y z
N MET A 1 3.73 2.57 -7.96
CA MET A 1 3.35 1.44 -7.10
C MET A 1 3.24 0.20 -7.95
N GLU A 2 3.93 -0.87 -7.58
CA GLU A 2 3.93 -2.14 -8.29
C GLU A 2 2.53 -2.79 -8.40
N ALA A 3 2.32 -3.58 -9.45
CA ALA A 3 1.03 -4.23 -9.71
C ALA A 3 0.63 -5.20 -8.59
N THR A 4 1.60 -5.97 -8.06
CA THR A 4 1.39 -6.93 -6.96
C THR A 4 0.96 -6.23 -5.67
N ILE A 5 1.57 -5.08 -5.35
CA ILE A 5 1.20 -4.29 -4.17
C ILE A 5 -0.23 -3.78 -4.30
N THR A 6 -0.56 -3.23 -5.46
CA THR A 6 -1.92 -2.77 -5.76
C THR A 6 -2.93 -3.90 -5.53
N GLN A 7 -2.67 -5.10 -6.08
CA GLN A 7 -3.52 -6.27 -5.89
C GLN A 7 -3.70 -6.65 -4.41
N GLN A 8 -2.62 -6.65 -3.63
CA GLN A 8 -2.68 -6.95 -2.19
C GLN A 8 -3.51 -5.91 -1.43
N LEU A 9 -3.43 -4.64 -1.80
CA LEU A 9 -4.26 -3.59 -1.19
C LEU A 9 -5.77 -3.83 -1.43
N TRP A 10 -6.14 -4.23 -2.65
CA TRP A 10 -7.54 -4.58 -2.97
C TRP A 10 -8.02 -5.79 -2.17
N GLN A 11 -7.18 -6.83 -2.06
CA GLN A 11 -7.50 -8.01 -1.25
C GLN A 11 -7.66 -7.65 0.23
N LEU A 12 -6.72 -6.90 0.80
CA LEU A 12 -6.78 -6.43 2.18
C LEU A 12 -8.04 -5.59 2.44
N ALA A 13 -8.39 -4.69 1.52
CA ALA A 13 -9.59 -3.86 1.63
C ALA A 13 -10.86 -4.72 1.69
N ALA A 14 -10.97 -5.73 0.82
CA ALA A 14 -12.08 -6.67 0.81
C ALA A 14 -12.13 -7.53 2.07
N GLU A 15 -11.00 -8.11 2.49
CA GLU A 15 -10.90 -8.96 3.68
C GLU A 15 -11.24 -8.22 4.97
N ARG A 16 -10.87 -6.94 5.05
CA ARG A 16 -11.11 -6.10 6.22
C ARG A 16 -12.43 -5.33 6.16
N ASN A 17 -13.17 -5.45 5.05
CA ASN A 17 -14.39 -4.68 4.77
C ASN A 17 -14.19 -3.16 4.98
N VAL A 18 -13.12 -2.63 4.37
CA VAL A 18 -12.78 -1.20 4.39
C VAL A 18 -12.66 -0.66 2.98
N THR A 19 -12.94 0.63 2.81
CA THR A 19 -12.70 1.33 1.55
C THR A 19 -11.37 2.07 1.64
N VAL A 20 -10.44 1.78 0.74
CA VAL A 20 -9.19 2.54 0.62
C VAL A 20 -9.49 3.87 -0.08
N LEU A 21 -9.23 4.97 0.61
CA LEU A 21 -9.43 6.33 0.07
C LEU A 21 -8.16 6.85 -0.59
N TYR A 22 -7.00 6.47 -0.05
CA TYR A 22 -5.70 6.86 -0.56
C TYR A 22 -4.66 5.81 -0.18
N ALA A 23 -3.72 5.56 -1.09
CA ALA A 23 -2.55 4.73 -0.85
C ALA A 23 -1.32 5.39 -1.48
N CYS A 24 -0.20 5.38 -0.77
CA CYS A 24 1.08 5.76 -1.35
C CYS A 24 2.20 4.86 -0.87
N GLU A 25 3.22 4.75 -1.72
CA GLU A 25 4.49 4.16 -1.32
C GLU A 25 5.22 5.11 -0.37
N SER A 26 5.91 4.55 0.60
CA SER A 26 6.81 5.24 1.51
C SER A 26 8.11 4.44 1.61
N GLY A 27 9.06 4.89 2.42
CA GLY A 27 10.33 4.17 2.58
C GLY A 27 11.35 4.42 1.46
N SER A 28 12.43 3.65 1.47
CA SER A 28 13.64 3.92 0.68
C SER A 28 13.40 4.04 -0.82
N ARG A 29 12.48 3.21 -1.37
CA ARG A 29 12.07 3.24 -2.77
C ARG A 29 11.35 4.53 -3.14
N ALA A 30 10.46 5.03 -2.28
CA ALA A 30 9.78 6.30 -2.48
C ALA A 30 10.73 7.51 -2.40
N TRP A 31 11.81 7.41 -1.62
CA TRP A 31 12.85 8.43 -1.52
C TRP A 31 13.94 8.34 -2.59
N GLY A 32 13.92 7.30 -3.44
CA GLY A 32 14.91 7.11 -4.49
C GLY A 32 16.26 6.56 -4.02
N PHE A 33 16.33 6.03 -2.79
CA PHE A 33 17.53 5.39 -2.23
C PHE A 33 17.32 3.92 -1.83
N PRO A 34 16.69 3.07 -2.67
CA PRO A 34 16.56 1.67 -2.34
C PRO A 34 17.88 0.92 -2.52
N SER A 35 18.15 0.00 -1.61
CA SER A 35 19.11 -1.08 -1.79
C SER A 35 18.46 -2.27 -2.51
N PRO A 36 19.24 -3.22 -3.06
CA PRO A 36 18.69 -4.43 -3.69
C PRO A 36 17.79 -5.26 -2.77
N ASP A 37 18.05 -5.22 -1.47
CA ASP A 37 17.29 -5.89 -0.40
C ASP A 37 16.16 -5.03 0.20
N SER A 38 15.96 -3.80 -0.29
CA SER A 38 14.87 -2.94 0.18
C SER A 38 13.50 -3.54 -0.17
N ASP A 39 12.64 -3.59 0.83
CA ASP A 39 11.23 -3.95 0.73
C ASP A 39 10.37 -2.77 0.23
N TYR A 40 9.05 -2.87 0.40
CA TYR A 40 8.08 -1.86 0.01
C TYR A 40 7.23 -1.46 1.22
N ASP A 41 7.36 -0.23 1.68
CA ASP A 41 6.47 0.34 2.69
C ASP A 41 5.28 1.02 2.01
N VAL A 42 4.05 0.69 2.42
CA VAL A 42 2.84 1.32 1.87
C VAL A 42 1.99 1.89 3.00
N ARG A 43 1.53 3.13 2.84
CA ARG A 43 0.64 3.81 3.78
C ARG A 43 -0.74 3.99 3.17
N LEU A 44 -1.75 3.87 4.02
CA LEU A 44 -3.16 3.84 3.62
C LEU A 44 -3.96 4.84 4.45
N VAL A 45 -4.87 5.54 3.78
CA VAL A 45 -6.03 6.18 4.41
C VAL A 45 -7.24 5.37 3.98
N TYR A 46 -8.02 4.90 4.96
CA TYR A 46 -9.18 4.05 4.70
C TYR A 46 -10.37 4.48 5.57
N ALA A 47 -11.56 4.07 5.13
CA ALA A 47 -12.80 4.24 5.88
C ALA A 47 -13.45 2.89 6.14
N HIS A 48 -14.00 2.73 7.34
CA HIS A 48 -14.94 1.64 7.63
C HIS A 48 -16.33 2.02 7.09
N SER A 49 -17.03 1.03 6.53
CA SER A 49 -18.46 1.14 6.28
C SER A 49 -19.18 1.38 7.62
N LYS A 50 -20.13 2.33 7.65
CA LYS A 50 -20.98 2.60 8.82
C LYS A 50 -21.96 1.47 9.06
#